data_AF-A0A150MAS4-F1
#
_entry.id   AF-A0A150MAS4-F1
#
_cell.length_a   1.000
_cell.length_b   1.000
_cell.length_c   1.000
_cell.angle_alpha   90.00
_cell.angle_beta   90.00
_cell.angle_gamma   90.00
#
_symmetry.space_group_name_H-M   'P 1'
#
loop_
_entity.id
_entity.type
_entity.pdbx_description
1 polymer ?
#
loop_
_entity_poly.entity_id
_entity_poly.type
_entity_poly.pdbx_seq_one_letter_code
_entity_poly.pdbx_strand_id
1 'polypeptide(L)'
;MKKMWLSFVAVMMFIIPTEAFAAHEKANVKQRDTEAIGHVLAGHMFKHGELDEQKWMKIVRQYTPDQADEWQKVLDERKTLRKQMQDEQVKKALKAKCKEMKKKREAALDQLIDRFANKEITKEQFRQELNQLHKRKKWMSKEEKQKLRKLHYQTYEAMKENDKNAMAMLLPQWLEHMKKENERLAKWIQEATQR
;
A
#
# COMPACT_ATOMS: atom_id res chain seq x y z
N MET A 1 -52.70 65.02 26.25
CA MET A 1 -53.73 64.07 26.75
C MET A 1 -53.04 62.99 27.59
N LYS A 2 -53.55 62.77 28.82
CA LYS A 2 -53.50 61.57 29.70
C LYS A 2 -52.18 60.76 29.75
N LYS A 3 -51.38 60.87 30.83
CA LYS A 3 -51.46 60.22 32.17
C LYS A 3 -50.71 58.87 32.27
N MET A 4 -49.70 58.85 33.18
CA MET A 4 -49.42 57.83 34.22
C MET A 4 -49.02 56.40 33.75
N TRP A 5 -48.05 55.64 34.29
CA TRP A 5 -47.49 55.50 35.65
C TRP A 5 -46.17 54.69 35.69
N LEU A 6 -45.34 55.02 36.69
CA LEU A 6 -44.47 54.19 37.57
C LEU A 6 -43.83 52.86 37.10
N SER A 7 -42.49 52.88 37.17
CA SER A 7 -41.47 51.89 37.56
C SER A 7 -41.85 50.46 37.93
N PHE A 8 -41.06 49.48 37.47
CA PHE A 8 -40.54 48.37 38.31
C PHE A 8 -39.22 47.81 37.74
N VAL A 9 -38.26 47.57 38.64
CA VAL A 9 -36.94 46.97 38.42
C VAL A 9 -37.05 45.44 38.32
N ALA A 10 -36.33 44.82 37.40
CA ALA A 10 -35.91 43.42 37.50
C ALA A 10 -34.57 43.22 36.78
N VAL A 11 -33.48 43.26 37.55
CA VAL A 11 -32.17 42.76 37.14
C VAL A 11 -32.26 41.23 37.11
N MET A 12 -32.25 40.62 35.93
CA MET A 12 -31.96 39.20 35.76
C MET A 12 -30.50 39.07 35.32
N MET A 13 -29.61 38.83 36.29
CA MET A 13 -28.31 38.23 36.00
C MET A 13 -28.55 36.78 35.58
N PHE A 14 -28.45 36.51 34.27
CA PHE A 14 -28.26 35.14 33.81
C PHE A 14 -26.82 34.74 34.09
N ILE A 15 -26.62 34.01 35.19
CA ILE A 15 -25.44 33.17 35.39
C ILE A 15 -25.54 32.08 34.32
N ILE A 16 -24.73 32.20 33.25
CA ILE A 16 -24.57 31.13 32.27
C ILE A 16 -23.83 29.99 33.00
N PRO A 17 -24.37 28.76 33.03
CA PRO A 17 -23.58 27.60 33.43
C PRO A 17 -22.54 27.34 32.34
N THR A 18 -21.33 27.87 32.52
CA THR A 18 -20.15 27.61 31.68
C THR A 18 -19.57 26.23 31.91
N GLU A 19 -20.36 25.15 31.89
CA GLU A 19 -19.81 23.79 31.97
C GLU A 19 -20.66 22.79 31.17
N ALA A 20 -20.64 22.92 29.84
CA ALA A 20 -21.04 21.82 28.95
C ALA A 20 -20.40 21.84 27.54
N PHE A 21 -19.59 22.85 27.18
CA PHE A 21 -19.03 22.96 25.82
C PHE A 21 -17.63 22.35 25.63
N ALA A 22 -16.94 21.93 26.68
CA ALA A 22 -15.58 21.38 26.56
C ALA A 22 -15.52 19.91 26.10
N ALA A 23 -16.63 19.17 26.17
CA ALA A 23 -16.69 17.77 25.71
C ALA A 23 -17.05 17.67 24.21
N HIS A 24 -17.86 18.59 23.69
CA HIS A 24 -18.32 18.57 22.30
C HIS A 24 -17.26 19.09 21.32
N GLU A 25 -16.44 20.08 21.70
CA GLU A 25 -15.31 20.53 20.88
C GLU A 25 -14.20 19.48 20.77
N LYS A 26 -13.83 18.80 21.86
CA LYS A 26 -12.78 17.77 21.81
C LYS A 26 -13.16 16.55 20.96
N ALA A 27 -14.44 16.17 20.94
CA ALA A 27 -14.94 15.12 20.08
C ALA A 27 -14.96 15.56 18.60
N ASN A 28 -15.45 16.76 18.32
CA ASN A 28 -15.59 17.29 16.96
C ASN A 28 -14.25 17.65 16.31
N VAL A 29 -13.27 18.14 17.09
CA VAL A 29 -11.90 18.41 16.63
C VAL A 29 -11.16 17.10 16.31
N LYS A 30 -11.24 16.08 17.18
CA LYS A 30 -10.66 14.74 16.88
C LYS A 30 -11.28 14.10 15.65
N GLN A 31 -12.58 14.29 15.44
CA GLN A 31 -13.30 13.73 14.29
C GLN A 31 -12.93 14.44 12.99
N ARG A 32 -12.83 15.78 12.97
CA ARG A 32 -12.31 16.53 11.81
C ARG A 32 -10.87 16.18 11.46
N ASP A 33 -10.01 16.05 12.46
CA ASP A 33 -8.61 15.70 12.22
C ASP A 33 -8.48 14.30 11.63
N THR A 34 -9.27 13.33 12.09
CA THR A 34 -9.26 11.96 11.56
C THR A 34 -9.84 11.86 10.15
N GLU A 35 -10.90 12.59 9.83
CA GLU A 35 -11.48 12.67 8.48
C GLU A 35 -10.50 13.33 7.49
N ALA A 36 -9.85 14.43 7.88
CA ALA A 36 -8.85 15.11 7.06
C ALA A 36 -7.64 14.20 6.76
N ILE A 37 -7.21 13.40 7.74
CA ILE A 37 -6.11 12.44 7.57
C ILE A 37 -6.51 11.31 6.60
N GLY A 38 -7.72 10.76 6.74
CA GLY A 38 -8.23 9.70 5.86
C GLY A 38 -8.25 10.13 4.40
N HIS A 39 -8.78 11.32 4.10
CA HIS A 39 -8.82 11.86 2.74
C HIS A 39 -7.44 12.12 2.13
N VAL A 40 -6.49 12.67 2.91
CA VAL A 40 -5.13 12.93 2.42
C VAL A 40 -4.41 11.62 2.11
N LEU A 41 -4.56 10.60 2.96
CA LEU A 41 -3.94 9.29 2.77
C LEU A 41 -4.59 8.52 1.61
N ALA A 42 -5.91 8.59 1.47
CA ALA A 42 -6.63 8.03 0.33
C ALA A 42 -6.13 8.64 -0.99
N GLY A 43 -6.00 9.97 -1.05
CA GLY A 43 -5.48 10.68 -2.21
C GLY A 43 -4.04 10.27 -2.56
N HIS A 44 -3.17 10.06 -1.56
CA HIS A 44 -1.80 9.59 -1.79
C HIS A 44 -1.75 8.15 -2.30
N MET A 45 -2.53 7.24 -1.71
CA MET A 45 -2.60 5.85 -2.17
C MET A 45 -3.13 5.75 -3.61
N PHE A 46 -4.11 6.57 -3.98
CA PHE A 46 -4.63 6.62 -5.34
C PHE A 46 -3.62 7.15 -6.36
N LYS A 47 -2.88 8.22 -6.02
CA LYS A 47 -1.91 8.85 -6.94
C LYS A 47 -0.61 8.05 -7.10
N HIS A 48 -0.11 7.46 -6.03
CA HIS A 48 1.24 6.88 -6.01
C HIS A 48 1.26 5.36 -5.79
N GLY A 49 0.12 4.74 -5.47
CA GLY A 49 0.00 3.29 -5.33
C GLY A 49 0.70 2.72 -4.09
N GLU A 50 1.44 3.50 -3.30
CA GLU A 50 2.03 3.05 -2.03
C GLU A 50 1.99 4.17 -0.97
N LEU A 51 1.93 3.74 0.29
CA LEU A 51 2.15 4.60 1.46
C LEU A 51 3.52 4.27 2.07
N ASP A 52 4.16 5.29 2.65
CA ASP A 52 5.37 5.09 3.44
C ASP A 52 5.05 4.45 4.81
N GLU A 53 6.09 3.98 5.50
CA GLU A 53 5.99 3.26 6.78
C GLU A 53 5.24 4.08 7.84
N GLN A 54 5.49 5.40 7.90
CA GLN A 54 4.85 6.28 8.88
C GLN A 54 3.35 6.40 8.63
N LYS A 55 2.95 6.55 7.35
CA LYS A 55 1.55 6.59 6.94
C LYS A 55 0.84 5.27 7.23
N TRP A 56 1.48 4.13 6.96
CA TRP A 56 0.92 2.82 7.32
C TRP A 56 0.69 2.68 8.81
N MET A 57 1.69 3.00 9.63
CA MET A 57 1.56 2.92 11.09
C MET A 57 0.50 3.86 11.64
N LYS A 58 0.30 5.03 11.03
CA LYS A 58 -0.77 5.95 11.39
C LYS A 58 -2.16 5.33 11.17
N ILE A 59 -2.36 4.67 10.03
CA ILE A 59 -3.62 3.99 9.70
C ILE A 59 -3.85 2.81 10.63
N VAL A 60 -2.84 1.97 10.84
CA VAL A 60 -2.96 0.77 11.69
C VAL A 60 -3.31 1.16 13.12
N ARG A 61 -2.64 2.16 13.69
CA ARG A 61 -2.98 2.66 15.04
C ARG A 61 -4.40 3.23 15.15
N GLN A 62 -4.94 3.76 14.05
CA GLN A 62 -6.29 4.33 14.01
C GLN A 62 -7.38 3.25 13.91
N TYR A 63 -7.16 2.20 13.11
CA TYR A 63 -8.22 1.24 12.77
C TYR A 63 -8.01 -0.17 13.33
N THR A 64 -6.77 -0.61 13.51
CA THR A 64 -6.42 -1.95 14.03
C THR A 64 -5.23 -1.88 15.00
N PRO A 65 -5.35 -1.15 16.13
CA PRO A 65 -4.24 -0.93 17.06
C PRO A 65 -3.66 -2.25 17.61
N ASP A 66 -4.49 -3.28 17.77
CA ASP A 66 -4.07 -4.60 18.26
C ASP A 66 -3.11 -5.32 17.31
N GLN A 67 -3.06 -4.91 16.03
CA GLN A 67 -2.13 -5.45 15.04
C GLN A 67 -0.88 -4.57 14.84
N ALA A 68 -0.76 -3.44 15.55
CA ALA A 68 0.29 -2.46 15.32
C ALA A 68 1.71 -3.07 15.46
N ASP A 69 1.92 -3.96 16.43
CA ASP A 69 3.22 -4.58 16.64
C ASP A 69 3.62 -5.51 15.49
N GLU A 70 2.66 -6.29 14.97
CA GLU A 70 2.90 -7.17 13.83
C GLU A 70 3.18 -6.37 12.55
N TRP A 71 2.43 -5.29 12.34
CA TRP A 71 2.68 -4.35 11.26
C TRP A 71 4.07 -3.72 11.34
N GLN A 72 4.48 -3.28 12.54
CA GLN A 72 5.79 -2.69 12.76
C GLN A 72 6.90 -3.68 12.38
N LYS A 73 6.81 -4.94 12.82
CA LYS A 73 7.77 -6.00 12.45
C LYS A 73 7.89 -6.18 10.94
N VAL A 74 6.76 -6.28 10.22
CA VAL A 74 6.75 -6.48 8.77
C VAL A 74 7.33 -5.28 8.03
N LEU A 75 7.06 -4.06 8.50
CA LEU A 75 7.62 -2.84 7.93
C LEU A 75 9.14 -2.73 8.19
N ASP A 76 9.60 -3.07 9.38
CA ASP A 76 11.03 -3.06 9.73
C ASP A 76 11.83 -4.10 8.94
N GLU A 77 11.25 -5.28 8.70
CA GLU A 77 11.80 -6.27 7.78
C GLU A 77 11.92 -5.68 6.37
N ARG A 78 10.84 -5.09 5.83
CA ARG A 78 10.83 -4.47 4.50
C ARG A 78 11.90 -3.39 4.37
N LYS A 79 12.06 -2.57 5.41
CA LYS A 79 13.10 -1.53 5.48
C LYS A 79 14.50 -2.12 5.42
N THR A 80 14.73 -3.21 6.17
CA THR A 80 16.00 -3.94 6.17
C THR A 80 16.30 -4.53 4.80
N LEU A 81 15.34 -5.17 4.16
CA LEU A 81 15.46 -5.71 2.81
C LEU A 81 15.75 -4.60 1.78
N ARG A 82 15.06 -3.47 1.85
CA ARG A 82 15.33 -2.29 0.99
C ARG A 82 16.74 -1.76 1.20
N LYS A 83 17.24 -1.74 2.45
CA LYS A 83 18.62 -1.34 2.75
C LYS A 83 19.63 -2.34 2.19
N GLN A 84 19.38 -3.64 2.30
CA GLN A 84 20.21 -4.67 1.66
C GLN A 84 20.24 -4.51 0.13
N MET A 85 19.12 -4.18 -0.50
CA MET A 85 19.10 -3.88 -1.94
C MET A 85 19.88 -2.61 -2.32
N GLN A 86 20.11 -1.71 -1.38
CA GLN A 86 20.94 -0.51 -1.60
C GLN A 86 22.43 -0.80 -1.47
N ASP A 87 22.82 -1.91 -0.84
CA ASP A 87 24.20 -2.35 -0.75
C ASP A 87 24.81 -2.57 -2.15
N GLU A 88 26.04 -2.10 -2.35
CA GLU A 88 26.68 -2.13 -3.67
C GLU A 88 27.03 -3.55 -4.13
N GLN A 89 27.34 -4.47 -3.20
CA GLN A 89 27.58 -5.86 -3.57
C GLN A 89 26.29 -6.53 -4.03
N VAL A 90 25.20 -6.33 -3.28
CA VAL A 90 23.87 -6.85 -3.64
C VAL A 90 23.39 -6.28 -4.97
N LYS A 91 23.53 -4.97 -5.19
CA LYS A 91 23.20 -4.33 -6.49
C LYS A 91 23.99 -4.95 -7.64
N LYS A 92 25.29 -5.14 -7.48
CA LYS A 92 26.14 -5.76 -8.51
C LYS A 92 25.70 -7.19 -8.79
N ALA A 93 25.42 -7.96 -7.75
CA ALA A 93 24.94 -9.34 -7.84
C ALA A 93 23.60 -9.44 -8.58
N LEU A 94 22.62 -8.60 -8.22
CA LEU A 94 21.32 -8.50 -8.90
C LEU A 94 21.47 -8.13 -10.38
N LYS A 95 22.31 -7.12 -10.68
CA LYS A 95 22.61 -6.72 -12.07
C LYS A 95 23.27 -7.86 -12.84
N ALA A 96 24.19 -8.60 -12.23
CA ALA A 96 24.87 -9.73 -12.86
C ALA A 96 23.88 -10.86 -13.19
N LYS A 97 23.03 -11.29 -12.24
CA LYS A 97 21.98 -12.27 -12.51
C LYS A 97 20.99 -11.81 -13.58
N CYS A 98 20.60 -10.54 -13.59
CA CYS A 98 19.73 -10.00 -14.64
C CYS A 98 20.39 -10.08 -16.02
N LYS A 99 21.69 -9.75 -16.12
CA LYS A 99 22.47 -9.90 -17.37
C LYS A 99 22.58 -11.37 -17.78
N GLU A 100 22.83 -12.27 -16.84
CA GLU A 100 22.91 -13.71 -17.08
C GLU A 100 21.58 -14.26 -17.63
N MET A 101 20.45 -13.94 -17.01
CA MET A 101 19.13 -14.33 -17.48
C MET A 101 18.83 -13.76 -18.87
N LYS A 102 19.26 -12.53 -19.16
CA LYS A 102 19.12 -11.91 -20.48
C LYS A 102 19.93 -12.69 -21.53
N LYS A 103 21.21 -12.96 -21.28
CA LYS A 103 22.08 -13.74 -22.18
C LYS A 103 21.54 -15.15 -22.44
N LYS A 104 21.08 -15.86 -21.40
CA LYS A 104 20.46 -17.19 -21.54
C LYS A 104 19.24 -17.15 -22.46
N ARG A 105 18.44 -16.09 -22.36
CA ARG A 105 17.26 -15.91 -23.21
C ARG A 105 17.61 -15.54 -24.65
N GLU A 106 18.65 -14.72 -24.87
CA GLU A 106 19.17 -14.40 -26.20
C GLU A 106 19.69 -15.67 -26.88
N ALA A 107 20.54 -16.46 -26.20
CA ALA A 107 21.04 -17.72 -26.73
C ALA A 107 19.92 -18.73 -27.07
N ALA A 108 18.89 -18.83 -26.22
CA ALA A 108 17.74 -19.69 -26.49
C ALA A 108 16.88 -19.19 -27.67
N LEU A 109 16.85 -17.87 -27.90
CA LEU A 109 16.19 -17.29 -29.07
C LEU A 109 16.98 -17.59 -30.35
N ASP A 110 18.30 -17.44 -30.33
CA ASP A 110 19.17 -17.74 -31.47
C ASP A 110 19.04 -19.22 -31.87
N GLN A 111 19.11 -20.13 -30.89
CA GLN A 111 18.86 -21.57 -31.12
C GLN A 111 17.46 -21.87 -31.67
N LEU A 112 16.44 -21.09 -31.28
CA LEU A 112 15.09 -21.26 -31.81
C LEU A 112 15.01 -20.78 -33.27
N ILE A 113 15.71 -19.69 -33.61
CA ILE A 113 15.79 -19.17 -34.98
C ILE A 113 16.52 -20.17 -35.88
N ASP A 114 17.65 -20.73 -35.43
CA ASP A 114 18.43 -21.70 -36.21
C ASP A 114 17.62 -22.96 -36.52
N ARG A 115 16.93 -23.54 -35.52
CA ARG A 115 16.05 -24.71 -35.72
C ARG A 115 14.93 -24.42 -36.72
N PHE A 116 14.40 -23.20 -36.74
CA PHE A 116 13.39 -22.79 -37.71
C PHE A 116 13.97 -22.61 -39.12
N ALA A 117 15.14 -22.00 -39.23
CA ALA A 117 15.85 -21.82 -40.50
C ALA A 117 16.23 -23.17 -41.14
N ASN A 118 16.66 -24.14 -40.32
CA ASN A 118 16.96 -25.50 -40.73
C ASN A 118 15.71 -26.36 -41.02
N LYS A 119 14.50 -25.80 -40.88
CA LYS A 119 13.21 -26.48 -41.03
C LYS A 119 13.01 -27.67 -40.09
N GLU A 120 13.72 -27.72 -38.96
CA GLU A 120 13.58 -28.75 -37.93
C GLU A 120 12.26 -28.59 -37.15
N ILE A 121 11.74 -27.35 -37.08
CA ILE A 121 10.46 -27.04 -36.45
C ILE A 121 9.52 -26.30 -37.42
N THR A 122 8.23 -26.50 -37.20
CA THR A 122 7.18 -25.80 -37.95
C THR A 122 7.00 -24.36 -37.46
N LYS A 123 6.36 -23.54 -38.29
CA LYS A 123 6.02 -22.14 -37.94
C LYS A 123 5.18 -22.04 -36.66
N GLU A 124 4.28 -22.99 -36.44
CA GLU A 124 3.42 -23.01 -35.25
C GLU A 124 4.19 -23.41 -33.99
N GLN A 125 5.10 -24.39 -34.07
CA GLN A 125 6.02 -24.73 -32.98
C GLN A 125 6.95 -23.57 -32.64
N PHE A 126 7.51 -22.90 -33.65
CA PHE A 126 8.33 -21.70 -33.46
C PHE A 126 7.56 -20.61 -32.71
N ARG A 127 6.32 -20.30 -33.10
CA ARG A 127 5.46 -19.32 -32.40
C ARG A 127 5.19 -19.71 -30.96
N GLN A 128 4.92 -20.99 -30.69
CA GLN A 128 4.67 -21.48 -29.33
C GLN A 128 5.90 -21.35 -28.43
N GLU A 129 7.06 -21.80 -28.89
CA GLU A 129 8.33 -21.71 -28.15
C GLU A 129 8.77 -20.24 -27.97
N LEU A 130 8.61 -19.40 -29.00
CA LEU A 130 8.90 -17.97 -28.93
C LEU A 130 8.03 -17.27 -27.88
N ASN A 131 6.74 -17.64 -27.80
CA ASN A 131 5.83 -17.14 -26.78
C ASN A 131 6.25 -17.58 -25.38
N GLN A 132 6.78 -18.79 -25.21
CA GLN A 132 7.32 -19.26 -23.94
C GLN A 132 8.58 -18.51 -23.54
N LEU A 133 9.53 -18.30 -24.47
CA LEU A 133 10.73 -17.47 -24.24
C LEU A 133 10.35 -16.03 -23.88
N HIS A 134 9.26 -15.51 -24.45
CA HIS A 134 8.75 -14.18 -24.11
C HIS A 134 8.09 -14.05 -22.74
N LYS A 135 7.73 -15.17 -22.08
CA LYS A 135 7.21 -15.13 -20.71
C LYS A 135 8.31 -14.69 -19.75
N ARG A 136 8.29 -13.41 -19.38
CA ARG A 136 9.16 -12.85 -18.33
C ARG A 136 8.81 -13.49 -16.98
N LYS A 137 9.81 -13.70 -16.11
CA LYS A 137 9.60 -13.99 -14.68
C LYS A 137 8.71 -12.87 -14.13
N LYS A 138 7.49 -13.23 -13.73
CA LYS A 138 6.53 -12.27 -13.20
C LYS A 138 6.74 -12.17 -11.69
N TRP A 139 6.77 -10.95 -11.18
CA TRP A 139 6.80 -10.68 -9.75
C TRP A 139 5.53 -11.19 -9.04
N MET A 140 4.40 -11.09 -9.73
CA MET A 140 3.09 -11.56 -9.31
C MET A 140 2.32 -12.21 -10.47
N SER A 141 1.42 -13.13 -10.15
CA SER A 141 0.48 -13.69 -11.11
C SER A 141 -0.52 -12.60 -11.60
N LYS A 142 -1.22 -12.88 -12.72
CA LYS A 142 -2.26 -11.96 -13.20
C LYS A 142 -3.40 -11.81 -12.18
N GLU A 143 -3.77 -12.91 -11.53
CA GLU A 143 -4.83 -12.96 -10.51
C GLU A 143 -4.42 -12.20 -9.25
N GLU A 144 -3.19 -12.37 -8.78
CA GLU A 144 -2.65 -11.63 -7.64
C GLU A 144 -2.66 -10.13 -7.91
N LYS A 145 -2.24 -9.73 -9.12
CA LYS A 145 -2.28 -8.31 -9.53
C LYS A 145 -3.71 -7.78 -9.56
N GLN A 146 -4.69 -8.59 -9.96
CA GLN A 146 -6.10 -8.19 -9.95
C GLN A 146 -6.64 -8.08 -8.52
N LYS A 147 -6.30 -9.02 -7.63
CA LYS A 147 -6.65 -8.98 -6.20
C LYS A 147 -6.07 -7.73 -5.53
N LEU A 148 -4.79 -7.43 -5.77
CA LEU A 148 -4.14 -6.24 -5.24
C LEU A 148 -4.80 -4.94 -5.73
N ARG A 149 -5.20 -4.86 -7.00
CA ARG A 149 -5.95 -3.71 -7.54
C ARG A 149 -7.30 -3.53 -6.84
N LYS A 150 -8.03 -4.62 -6.62
CA LYS A 150 -9.31 -4.58 -5.89
C LYS A 150 -9.08 -4.11 -4.44
N LEU A 151 -8.07 -4.66 -3.77
CA LEU A 151 -7.69 -4.27 -2.42
C LEU A 151 -7.37 -2.78 -2.32
N HIS A 152 -6.54 -2.24 -3.23
CA HIS A 152 -6.28 -0.80 -3.33
C HIS A 152 -7.55 0.03 -3.46
N TYR A 153 -8.44 -0.35 -4.38
CA TYR A 153 -9.66 0.40 -4.62
C TYR A 153 -10.58 0.38 -3.40
N GLN A 154 -10.79 -0.79 -2.78
CA GLN A 154 -11.60 -0.93 -1.58
C GLN A 154 -11.02 -0.13 -0.40
N THR A 155 -9.70 -0.15 -0.23
CA THR A 155 -9.02 0.64 0.80
C THR A 155 -9.15 2.14 0.54
N TYR A 156 -9.08 2.58 -0.72
CA TYR A 156 -9.30 3.97 -1.09
C TYR A 156 -10.71 4.45 -0.70
N GLU A 157 -11.75 3.70 -1.08
CA GLU A 157 -13.14 4.05 -0.74
C GLU A 157 -13.36 4.02 0.78
N ALA A 158 -12.87 2.98 1.48
CA ALA A 158 -12.99 2.90 2.93
C ALA A 158 -12.30 4.06 3.67
N MET A 159 -11.13 4.51 3.20
CA MET A 159 -10.46 5.68 3.77
C MET A 159 -11.18 6.99 3.46
N LYS A 160 -11.78 7.11 2.27
CA LYS A 160 -12.55 8.29 1.85
C LYS A 160 -13.84 8.43 2.64
N GLU A 161 -14.49 7.32 2.99
CA GLU A 161 -15.71 7.29 3.79
C GLU A 161 -15.44 7.20 5.31
N ASN A 162 -14.16 7.13 5.72
CA ASN A 162 -13.73 6.88 7.10
C ASN A 162 -14.40 5.63 7.72
N ASP A 163 -14.65 4.60 6.89
CA ASP A 163 -15.30 3.37 7.29
C ASP A 163 -14.33 2.50 8.11
N LYS A 164 -14.47 2.59 9.44
CA LYS A 164 -13.64 1.85 10.39
C LYS A 164 -13.78 0.35 10.25
N ASN A 165 -14.98 -0.15 9.97
CA ASN A 165 -15.24 -1.59 9.88
C ASN A 165 -14.62 -2.17 8.60
N ALA A 166 -14.79 -1.49 7.47
CA ALA A 166 -14.14 -1.88 6.22
C ALA A 166 -12.61 -1.81 6.36
N MET A 167 -12.06 -0.75 6.96
CA MET A 167 -10.63 -0.64 7.20
C MET A 167 -10.08 -1.76 8.10
N ALA A 168 -10.80 -2.13 9.16
CA ALA A 168 -10.41 -3.24 10.03
C ALA A 168 -10.39 -4.60 9.31
N MET A 169 -11.23 -4.80 8.29
CA MET A 169 -11.22 -6.01 7.45
C MET A 169 -10.13 -6.00 6.36
N LEU A 170 -9.79 -4.81 5.83
CA LEU A 170 -8.85 -4.68 4.71
C LEU A 170 -7.38 -4.66 5.18
N LEU A 171 -7.08 -4.11 6.35
CA LEU A 171 -5.71 -4.03 6.87
C LEU A 171 -5.04 -5.41 7.06
N PRO A 172 -5.69 -6.45 7.60
CA PRO A 172 -5.11 -7.79 7.63
C PRO A 172 -4.72 -8.31 6.24
N GLN A 173 -5.49 -8.00 5.19
CA GLN A 173 -5.17 -8.41 3.82
C GLN A 173 -3.93 -7.68 3.28
N TRP A 174 -3.78 -6.39 3.62
CA TRP A 174 -2.57 -5.63 3.32
C TRP A 174 -1.34 -6.18 4.03
N LEU A 175 -1.47 -6.54 5.31
CA LEU A 175 -0.40 -7.12 6.10
C LEU A 175 0.09 -8.44 5.46
N GLU A 176 -0.83 -9.33 5.09
CA GLU A 176 -0.51 -10.57 4.39
C GLU A 176 0.14 -10.33 3.02
N HIS A 177 -0.33 -9.31 2.27
CA HIS A 177 0.32 -8.92 1.03
C HIS A 177 1.76 -8.46 1.26
N MET A 178 2.01 -7.65 2.28
CA MET A 178 3.36 -7.15 2.59
C MET A 178 4.30 -8.26 3.05
N LYS A 179 3.83 -9.21 3.86
CA LYS A 179 4.61 -10.40 4.24
C LYS A 179 5.09 -11.16 3.00
N LYS A 180 4.19 -11.46 2.07
CA LYS A 180 4.54 -12.13 0.80
C LYS A 180 5.51 -11.33 -0.06
N GLU A 181 5.37 -10.02 -0.09
CA GLU A 181 6.32 -9.16 -0.81
C GLU A 181 7.70 -9.15 -0.17
N ASN A 182 7.78 -9.16 1.17
CA ASN A 182 9.05 -9.28 1.89
C ASN A 182 9.72 -10.62 1.60
N GLU A 183 8.96 -11.74 1.66
CA GLU A 183 9.47 -13.07 1.29
C GLU A 183 10.03 -13.11 -0.13
N ARG A 184 9.32 -12.50 -1.11
CA ARG A 184 9.79 -12.40 -2.49
C ARG A 184 11.06 -11.58 -2.63
N LEU A 185 11.14 -10.45 -1.92
CA LEU A 185 12.33 -9.59 -1.90
C LEU A 185 13.52 -10.33 -1.30
N ALA A 186 13.34 -10.97 -0.14
CA ALA A 186 14.37 -11.76 0.53
C ALA A 186 14.88 -12.88 -0.39
N LYS A 187 13.97 -13.64 -1.00
CA LYS A 187 14.32 -14.70 -1.95
C LYS A 187 15.07 -14.15 -3.17
N TRP A 188 14.67 -13.00 -3.70
CA TRP A 188 15.34 -12.41 -4.86
C TRP A 188 16.76 -11.93 -4.53
N ILE A 189 16.95 -11.32 -3.34
CA ILE A 189 18.27 -10.95 -2.84
C ILE A 189 19.13 -12.19 -2.66
N GLN A 190 18.60 -13.24 -2.02
CA GLN A 190 19.29 -14.51 -1.79
C GLN A 190 19.69 -15.21 -3.10
N GLU A 191 18.76 -15.34 -4.06
CA GLU A 191 19.03 -15.90 -5.39
C GLU A 191 20.13 -15.14 -6.13
N ALA A 192 20.27 -13.85 -5.86
CA ALA A 192 21.28 -13.01 -6.48
C ALA A 192 22.66 -13.13 -5.83
N THR A 193 22.70 -13.25 -4.51
CA THR A 193 23.95 -13.28 -3.73
C THR A 193 24.53 -14.68 -3.57
N GLN A 194 23.72 -15.73 -3.68
CA GLN A 194 24.19 -17.11 -3.73
C GLN A 194 24.79 -17.41 -5.12
N ARG A 195 26.04 -17.88 -5.13
CA ARG A 195 26.77 -18.28 -6.34
C ARG A 195 26.30 -19.64 -6.81
#